data_AF-A0A1Y3PSL0-F1
#
_entry.id   AF-A0A1Y3PSL0-F1
#
_cell.length_a   1.000
_cell.length_b   1.000
_cell.length_c   1.000
_cell.angle_alpha   90.00
_cell.angle_beta   90.00
_cell.angle_gamma   90.00
#
_symmetry.space_group_name_H-M   'P 1'
#
loop_
_entity.id
_entity.type
_entity.pdbx_description
1 polymer ?
#
loop_
_entity_poly.entity_id
_entity_poly.type
_entity_poly.pdbx_seq_one_letter_code
_entity_poly.pdbx_strand_id
1 'polypeptide(L)'
;MSTHEGRDHWQEWIKNQLQEVEVLPRKEYLEESMKVLLATLHEERRKVRFRKRIRRTLEGMAVAAAAVAIIYVAPQLNNLLQGDGSTALDQGPAGQPGEKISIMGETAKETEDSSAVKLENKMFHIQLPASPLKVGSEFEVTGEVKQGPEADSQGQLRYEVEDGHDILASGTLQVDGEGTEWQPFVLKVKLKQKPTSPNGLLILYANQAGQRANELTIPLQFVEQQVSPDTPVQHDVSAPLPPTEEAYPAQSVRVLDQREEDQEFSSYFKTLQKAVKERDVSALKKAMSPEIYLSFGGQKGYRDLEEMWKLKTNPEASPIWSELEKALKYGAKKDGEYFRAPAIELPAGTDEYRARAIVGSNVNVRSAPSMDGKVIEQVSNLLVRMPKDLTKYDKPGWKAVILPSGKPGFVAAEYVVEPLGYRAVFGKVDGKWTMITWIAGD
;
A
#
# COMPACT_ATOMS: atom_id res chain seq x y z
N MET A 1 -35.70 21.06 33.35
CA MET A 1 -35.82 19.60 33.18
C MET A 1 -34.48 19.00 33.56
N SER A 2 -34.41 18.45 34.78
CA SER A 2 -33.16 18.08 35.44
C SER A 2 -32.79 16.62 35.15
N THR A 3 -31.49 16.35 35.17
CA THR A 3 -30.81 15.09 34.83
C THR A 3 -31.01 13.93 35.83
N HIS A 4 -32.11 13.97 36.59
CA HIS A 4 -32.54 12.90 37.49
C HIS A 4 -33.67 12.04 36.90
N GLU A 5 -34.63 12.62 36.18
CA GLU A 5 -35.80 11.87 35.65
C GLU A 5 -35.41 10.84 34.57
N GLY A 6 -34.35 11.08 33.80
CA GLY A 6 -33.88 10.12 32.78
C GLY A 6 -33.11 8.91 33.35
N ARG A 7 -32.69 8.97 34.62
CA ARG A 7 -31.88 7.91 35.24
C ARG A 7 -32.76 6.79 35.79
N ASP A 8 -33.91 7.15 36.35
CA ASP A 8 -34.86 6.22 36.95
C ASP A 8 -35.59 5.41 35.86
N HIS A 9 -35.99 6.07 34.77
CA HIS A 9 -36.58 5.41 33.60
C HIS A 9 -35.68 4.35 32.94
N TRP A 10 -34.36 4.57 32.95
CA TRP A 10 -33.40 3.63 32.37
C TRP A 10 -33.17 2.41 33.27
N GLN A 11 -33.17 2.60 34.60
CA GLN A 11 -33.05 1.49 35.54
C GLN A 11 -34.31 0.62 35.59
N GLU A 12 -35.49 1.22 35.45
CA GLU A 12 -36.77 0.52 35.45
C GLU A 12 -36.97 -0.30 34.17
N TRP A 13 -36.55 0.23 33.01
CA TRP A 13 -36.56 -0.49 31.75
C TRP A 13 -35.65 -1.74 31.77
N ILE A 14 -34.46 -1.64 32.38
CA ILE A 14 -33.54 -2.79 32.54
C ILE A 14 -34.08 -3.82 33.51
N LYS A 15 -34.73 -3.40 34.61
CA LYS A 15 -35.38 -4.33 35.55
C LYS A 15 -36.47 -5.15 34.88
N ASN A 16 -37.28 -4.53 34.03
CA ASN A 16 -38.33 -5.22 33.28
C ASN A 16 -37.77 -6.20 32.24
N GLN A 17 -36.68 -5.83 31.55
CA GLN A 17 -36.01 -6.73 30.60
C GLN A 17 -35.33 -7.93 31.27
N LEU A 18 -34.91 -7.80 32.53
CA LEU A 18 -34.30 -8.88 33.31
C LEU A 18 -35.31 -9.85 33.93
N GLN A 19 -36.59 -9.47 34.04
CA GLN A 19 -37.65 -10.37 34.53
C GLN A 19 -38.20 -11.31 33.44
N GLU A 20 -38.02 -10.99 32.16
CA GLU A 20 -38.54 -11.81 31.04
C GLU A 20 -37.62 -12.98 30.63
N VAL A 21 -36.44 -13.14 31.24
CA VAL A 21 -35.45 -14.16 30.83
C VAL A 21 -35.18 -15.14 31.97
N GLU A 22 -36.12 -16.05 32.22
CA GLU A 22 -35.92 -17.23 33.08
C GLU A 22 -35.53 -18.45 32.24
N VAL A 23 -34.23 -18.62 31.92
CA VAL A 23 -33.52 -19.92 31.89
C VAL A 23 -31.99 -19.67 32.10
N LEU A 24 -31.40 -20.41 33.04
CA LEU A 24 -30.01 -20.43 33.57
C LEU A 24 -28.84 -20.40 32.54
N PRO A 25 -27.53 -20.28 32.93
CA PRO A 25 -26.89 -19.47 33.97
C PRO A 25 -25.90 -18.48 33.29
N ARG A 26 -26.26 -17.21 33.12
CA ARG A 26 -25.43 -16.20 32.42
C ARG A 26 -24.96 -15.02 33.27
N LYS A 27 -25.20 -15.06 34.59
CA LYS A 27 -24.94 -13.92 35.46
C LYS A 27 -23.46 -13.56 35.55
N GLU A 28 -22.58 -14.55 35.64
CA GLU A 28 -21.13 -14.36 35.68
C GLU A 28 -20.61 -13.78 34.36
N TYR A 29 -21.08 -14.31 33.22
CA TYR A 29 -20.68 -13.81 31.89
C TYR A 29 -21.10 -12.35 31.63
N LEU A 30 -22.30 -11.98 32.11
CA LEU A 30 -22.80 -10.59 32.04
C LEU A 30 -22.01 -9.66 32.96
N GLU A 31 -21.64 -10.12 34.16
CA GLU A 31 -20.82 -9.33 35.09
C GLU A 31 -19.39 -9.12 34.56
N GLU A 32 -18.75 -10.15 33.99
CA GLU A 32 -17.44 -10.02 33.33
C GLU A 32 -17.51 -9.06 32.13
N SER A 33 -18.51 -9.22 31.27
CA SER A 33 -18.70 -8.35 30.09
C SER A 33 -18.91 -6.89 30.49
N MET A 34 -19.64 -6.65 31.59
CA MET A 34 -19.90 -5.31 32.10
C MET A 34 -18.66 -4.68 32.75
N LYS A 35 -17.79 -5.46 33.39
CA LYS A 35 -16.48 -4.98 33.88
C LYS A 35 -15.58 -4.53 32.73
N VAL A 36 -15.52 -5.29 31.63
CA VAL A 36 -14.74 -4.91 30.43
C VAL A 36 -15.27 -3.61 29.84
N LEU A 37 -16.60 -3.50 29.66
CA LEU A 37 -17.22 -2.31 29.08
C LEU A 37 -16.98 -1.04 29.92
N LEU A 38 -17.05 -1.18 31.25
CA LEU A 38 -16.75 -0.08 32.19
C LEU A 38 -15.26 0.31 32.17
N ALA A 39 -14.35 -0.66 32.02
CA ALA A 39 -12.92 -0.40 31.88
C ALA A 39 -12.62 0.38 30.59
N THR A 40 -13.21 -0.02 29.46
CA THR A 40 -13.10 0.67 28.17
C THR A 40 -13.66 2.10 28.24
N LEU A 41 -14.83 2.29 28.87
CA LEU A 41 -15.41 3.61 29.10
C LEU A 41 -14.53 4.50 29.99
N HIS A 42 -13.88 3.92 31.00
CA HIS A 42 -12.94 4.64 31.86
C HIS A 42 -11.68 5.06 31.09
N GLU A 43 -11.17 4.22 30.19
CA GLU A 43 -10.02 4.51 29.35
C GLU A 43 -10.32 5.62 28.34
N GLU A 44 -11.46 5.57 27.68
CA GLU A 44 -11.90 6.63 26.76
C GLU A 44 -12.09 7.97 27.49
N ARG A 45 -12.65 7.95 28.71
CA ARG A 45 -12.72 9.15 29.57
C ARG A 45 -11.33 9.65 30.01
N ARG A 46 -10.32 8.78 30.11
CA ARG A 46 -8.92 9.20 30.37
C ARG A 46 -8.31 9.84 29.12
N LYS A 47 -8.51 9.26 27.93
CA LYS A 47 -8.03 9.81 26.64
C LYS A 47 -8.63 11.18 26.35
N VAL A 48 -9.94 11.37 26.58
CA VAL A 48 -10.60 12.67 26.41
C VAL A 48 -10.03 13.72 27.37
N ARG A 49 -9.80 13.36 28.64
CA ARG A 49 -9.16 14.26 29.62
C ARG A 49 -7.72 14.60 29.24
N PHE A 50 -6.96 13.64 28.73
CA PHE A 50 -5.60 13.83 28.24
C PHE A 50 -5.54 14.78 27.04
N ARG A 51 -6.42 14.60 26.03
CA ARG A 51 -6.54 15.52 24.89
C ARG A 51 -6.89 16.95 25.33
N LYS A 52 -7.80 17.10 26.31
CA LYS A 52 -8.16 18.40 26.87
C LYS A 52 -7.00 19.06 27.65
N ARG A 53 -6.14 18.26 28.28
CA ARG A 53 -4.92 18.74 28.97
C ARG A 53 -3.86 19.19 27.95
N ILE A 54 -3.59 18.40 26.91
CA ILE A 54 -2.67 18.78 25.82
C ILE A 54 -3.13 20.06 25.15
N ARG A 55 -4.43 20.19 24.83
CA ARG A 55 -4.97 21.41 24.22
C ARG A 55 -4.73 22.65 25.07
N ARG A 56 -4.95 22.57 26.40
CA ARG A 56 -4.65 23.67 27.33
C ARG A 56 -3.15 23.99 27.41
N THR A 57 -2.29 22.97 27.35
CA THR A 57 -0.84 23.17 27.33
C THR A 57 -0.41 23.86 26.03
N LEU A 58 -0.94 23.45 24.87
CA LEU A 58 -0.66 24.08 23.58
C LEU A 58 -1.20 25.52 23.49
N GLU A 59 -2.41 25.77 24.02
CA GLU A 59 -2.96 27.12 24.14
C GLU A 59 -2.10 28.00 25.07
N GLY A 60 -1.60 27.46 26.18
CA GLY A 60 -0.65 28.16 27.06
C GLY A 60 0.70 28.46 26.39
N MET A 61 1.23 27.52 25.59
CA MET A 61 2.46 27.71 24.82
C MET A 61 2.29 28.75 23.70
N ALA A 62 1.12 28.80 23.06
CA ALA A 62 0.81 29.82 22.05
C ALA A 62 0.73 31.23 22.65
N VAL A 63 0.17 31.38 23.84
CA VAL A 63 0.14 32.66 24.57
C VAL A 63 1.55 33.08 25.00
N ALA A 64 2.39 32.14 25.45
CA ALA A 64 3.78 32.41 25.78
C ALA A 64 4.61 32.83 24.54
N ALA A 65 4.41 32.17 23.39
CA ALA A 65 5.05 32.52 22.14
C ALA A 65 4.63 33.91 21.62
N ALA A 66 3.34 34.26 21.76
CA ALA A 66 2.84 35.59 21.42
C ALA A 66 3.43 36.69 22.32
N ALA A 67 3.61 36.42 23.62
CA ALA A 67 4.26 37.35 24.55
C ALA A 67 5.74 37.59 24.20
N VAL A 68 6.47 36.54 23.81
CA VAL A 68 7.86 36.65 23.35
C VAL A 68 7.96 37.47 22.05
N ALA A 69 7.04 37.27 21.11
CA ALA A 69 7.01 38.05 19.87
C ALA A 69 6.76 39.55 20.12
N ILE A 70 5.87 39.88 21.06
CA ILE A 70 5.57 41.29 21.41
C ILE A 70 6.76 41.95 22.12
N ILE A 71 7.44 41.24 23.01
CA ILE A 71 8.55 41.81 23.81
C ILE A 71 9.82 41.98 22.96
N TYR A 72 10.12 41.03 22.07
CA TYR A 72 11.42 41.00 21.37
C TYR A 72 11.39 41.42 19.90
N VAL A 73 10.27 41.24 19.20
CA VAL A 73 10.21 41.47 17.73
C VAL A 73 9.64 42.84 17.39
N ALA A 74 8.64 43.33 18.14
CA ALA A 74 8.00 44.62 17.89
C ALA A 74 8.95 45.84 17.99
N PRO A 75 9.93 45.89 18.92
CA PRO A 75 10.87 47.02 18.98
C PRO A 75 11.82 47.10 17.78
N GLN A 76 12.14 45.97 17.14
CA GLN A 76 13.07 45.94 16.00
C GLN A 76 12.42 46.37 14.68
N LEU A 77 11.11 46.13 14.52
CA LEU A 77 10.37 46.60 13.34
C LEU A 77 10.15 48.12 13.33
N ASN A 78 10.09 48.76 14.50
CA ASN A 78 9.89 50.21 14.58
C ASN A 78 11.14 51.01 14.15
N ASN A 79 12.33 50.43 14.30
CA ASN A 79 13.59 51.04 13.83
C ASN A 79 13.80 50.90 12.31
N LEU A 80 13.08 49.99 11.63
CA LEU A 80 13.18 49.81 10.19
C LEU A 80 12.26 50.76 9.39
N LEU A 81 11.31 51.42 10.06
CA LEU A 81 10.26 52.24 9.42
C LEU A 81 10.46 53.76 9.59
N GLN A 82 11.56 54.22 10.22
CA GLN A 82 11.86 55.66 10.42
C GLN A 82 13.22 56.10 9.84
N GLY A 83 13.68 55.48 8.75
CA GLY A 83 14.86 55.92 8.01
C GLY A 83 14.48 56.72 6.76
N ASP A 84 14.50 58.05 6.90
CA ASP A 84 14.19 59.07 5.90
C ASP A 84 15.11 59.04 4.67
N GLY A 85 14.55 59.46 3.53
CA GLY A 85 15.19 59.43 2.21
C GLY A 85 16.09 60.64 1.87
N SER A 86 16.40 60.73 0.56
CA SER A 86 17.22 61.74 -0.16
C SER A 86 18.62 61.18 -0.51
N THR A 87 19.15 61.16 -1.74
CA THR A 87 18.88 61.96 -2.96
C THR A 87 19.62 61.35 -4.17
N ALA A 88 19.00 61.45 -5.35
CA ALA A 88 19.52 61.72 -6.72
C ALA A 88 20.89 61.22 -7.26
N LEU A 89 20.89 60.84 -8.56
CA LEU A 89 21.84 61.14 -9.67
C LEU A 89 21.76 59.98 -10.72
N ASP A 90 21.39 60.16 -11.99
CA ASP A 90 21.99 60.91 -13.13
C ASP A 90 23.15 60.17 -13.86
N GLN A 91 22.98 60.03 -15.19
CA GLN A 91 23.92 59.77 -16.31
C GLN A 91 24.93 58.58 -16.32
N GLY A 92 24.98 57.85 -17.45
CA GLY A 92 26.08 56.94 -17.85
C GLY A 92 27.27 57.70 -18.49
N PRO A 93 28.14 57.13 -19.35
CA PRO A 93 28.46 55.72 -19.67
C PRO A 93 30.01 55.44 -19.75
N ALA A 94 30.39 54.29 -20.34
CA ALA A 94 31.66 53.96 -21.03
C ALA A 94 32.82 53.26 -20.25
N GLY A 95 33.40 52.23 -20.90
CA GLY A 95 34.79 51.78 -20.65
C GLY A 95 35.04 50.26 -20.58
N GLN A 96 35.13 49.57 -21.72
CA GLN A 96 36.01 48.38 -21.91
C GLN A 96 37.47 48.87 -22.15
N PRO A 97 38.59 48.08 -22.09
CA PRO A 97 38.73 46.72 -22.65
C PRO A 97 39.82 45.74 -22.07
N GLY A 98 39.83 44.51 -22.60
CA GLY A 98 41.02 43.63 -22.82
C GLY A 98 41.46 42.74 -21.64
N GLU A 99 41.92 41.49 -21.79
CA GLU A 99 42.42 40.77 -22.96
C GLU A 99 42.63 39.25 -22.63
N LYS A 100 42.41 38.39 -23.66
CA LYS A 100 42.99 37.03 -23.95
C LYS A 100 42.81 35.89 -22.93
N ILE A 101 42.39 34.68 -23.35
CA ILE A 101 43.19 33.63 -24.03
C ILE A 101 42.23 32.78 -24.92
N SER A 102 42.40 32.80 -26.25
CA SER A 102 43.05 31.80 -27.13
C SER A 102 42.27 30.48 -27.34
N ILE A 103 41.82 30.30 -28.59
CA ILE A 103 41.24 29.09 -29.17
C ILE A 103 42.23 28.60 -30.22
N MET A 104 42.60 27.30 -30.20
CA MET A 104 42.75 26.43 -31.38
C MET A 104 43.24 25.05 -30.92
N GLY A 105 42.60 23.99 -31.43
CA GLY A 105 43.12 22.63 -31.32
C GLY A 105 42.05 21.57 -31.19
N GLU A 106 41.28 21.39 -32.26
CA GLU A 106 40.37 20.26 -32.46
C GLU A 106 41.15 18.93 -32.46
N THR A 107 40.74 17.98 -31.63
CA THR A 107 40.92 16.55 -31.93
C THR A 107 39.78 15.80 -31.28
N ALA A 108 38.91 15.26 -32.12
CA ALA A 108 37.76 14.47 -31.74
C ALA A 108 38.18 13.28 -30.86
N LYS A 109 37.60 13.20 -29.67
CA LYS A 109 37.37 11.96 -28.95
C LYS A 109 36.02 12.09 -28.29
N GLU A 110 35.12 11.18 -28.65
CA GLU A 110 33.77 11.04 -28.14
C GLU A 110 33.74 11.24 -26.62
N THR A 111 33.11 12.33 -26.19
CA THR A 111 32.65 12.51 -24.81
C THR A 111 31.40 11.66 -24.63
N GLU A 112 31.56 10.48 -24.03
CA GLU A 112 30.46 9.85 -23.31
C GLU A 112 30.05 10.77 -22.15
N ASP A 113 28.76 11.05 -22.13
CA ASP A 113 28.09 11.96 -21.22
C ASP A 113 28.20 11.44 -19.77
N SER A 114 28.93 12.17 -18.94
CA SER A 114 29.18 11.89 -17.52
C SER A 114 27.99 12.37 -16.69
N SER A 115 26.94 11.55 -16.57
CA SER A 115 25.77 11.83 -15.72
C SER A 115 25.72 10.95 -14.46
N ALA A 116 26.82 10.88 -13.71
CA ALA A 116 26.84 10.09 -12.47
C ALA A 116 25.99 10.75 -11.37
N VAL A 117 25.03 10.01 -10.80
CA VAL A 117 24.11 10.48 -9.75
C VAL A 117 24.68 10.10 -8.37
N LYS A 118 24.80 11.07 -7.47
CA LYS A 118 25.17 10.83 -6.06
C LYS A 118 23.92 10.66 -5.20
N LEU A 119 23.85 9.58 -4.45
CA LEU A 119 22.84 9.32 -3.43
C LEU A 119 23.54 9.14 -2.09
N GLU A 120 23.16 9.94 -1.10
CA GLU A 120 23.81 9.92 0.21
C GLU A 120 22.82 10.14 1.36
N ASN A 121 23.12 9.53 2.49
CA ASN A 121 22.56 9.88 3.78
C ASN A 121 23.66 9.79 4.85
N LYS A 122 23.30 9.91 6.14
CA LYS A 122 24.27 9.86 7.24
C LYS A 122 25.08 8.57 7.32
N MET A 123 24.60 7.50 6.71
CA MET A 123 25.19 6.16 6.77
C MET A 123 25.71 5.66 5.43
N PHE A 124 25.10 6.02 4.30
CA PHE A 124 25.42 5.45 2.99
C PHE A 124 25.81 6.54 2.02
N HIS A 125 26.89 6.32 1.25
CA HIS A 125 27.27 7.11 0.10
C HIS A 125 27.34 6.21 -1.14
N ILE A 126 26.59 6.52 -2.18
CA ILE A 126 26.50 5.72 -3.40
C ILE A 126 26.63 6.62 -4.61
N GLN A 127 27.52 6.23 -5.52
CA GLN A 127 27.67 6.86 -6.82
C GLN A 127 27.07 5.91 -7.87
N LEU A 128 25.99 6.34 -8.51
CA LEU A 128 25.34 5.58 -9.58
C LEU A 128 25.74 6.14 -10.95
N PRO A 129 25.86 5.27 -11.97
CA PRO A 129 26.09 5.73 -13.35
C PRO A 129 24.87 6.46 -13.94
N ALA A 130 23.66 6.14 -13.47
CA ALA A 130 22.40 6.78 -13.85
C ALA A 130 21.30 6.47 -12.83
N SER A 131 20.22 7.27 -12.81
CA SER A 131 19.00 7.02 -12.02
C SER A 131 17.75 7.19 -12.90
N PRO A 132 16.81 6.22 -12.94
CA PRO A 132 16.82 4.95 -12.21
C PRO A 132 17.93 4.02 -12.69
N LEU A 133 18.46 3.19 -11.78
CA LEU A 133 19.49 2.21 -12.10
C LEU A 133 18.87 1.07 -12.90
N LYS A 134 19.33 0.86 -14.13
CA LYS A 134 18.88 -0.24 -14.99
C LYS A 134 19.55 -1.54 -14.56
N VAL A 135 18.76 -2.54 -14.16
CA VAL A 135 19.27 -3.79 -13.56
C VAL A 135 18.59 -5.03 -14.14
N GLY A 136 19.35 -6.12 -14.22
CA GLY A 136 18.85 -7.45 -14.58
C GLY A 136 18.44 -8.27 -13.35
N SER A 137 18.35 -9.59 -13.51
CA SER A 137 18.04 -10.53 -12.40
C SER A 137 19.17 -10.66 -11.38
N GLU A 138 20.39 -10.28 -11.76
CA GLU A 138 21.55 -10.15 -10.89
C GLU A 138 22.23 -8.82 -11.19
N PHE A 139 22.63 -8.09 -10.15
CA PHE A 139 23.32 -6.81 -10.28
C PHE A 139 24.16 -6.51 -9.04
N GLU A 140 25.09 -5.57 -9.20
CA GLU A 140 25.98 -5.13 -8.14
C GLU A 140 25.78 -3.64 -7.87
N VAL A 141 25.78 -3.28 -6.59
CA VAL A 141 25.80 -1.88 -6.15
C VAL A 141 27.00 -1.70 -5.23
N THR A 142 27.83 -0.72 -5.55
CA THR A 142 29.00 -0.35 -4.75
C THR A 142 28.79 1.00 -4.11
N GLY A 143 29.40 1.20 -2.95
CA GLY A 143 29.34 2.46 -2.23
C GLY A 143 30.21 2.44 -1.00
N GLU A 144 30.06 3.47 -0.18
CA GLU A 144 30.69 3.56 1.13
C GLU A 144 29.60 3.60 2.21
N VAL A 145 29.92 3.04 3.37
CA VAL A 145 29.04 3.02 4.53
C VAL A 145 29.79 3.43 5.78
N LYS A 146 29.12 4.14 6.69
CA LYS A 146 29.68 4.57 7.96
C LYS A 146 28.93 3.91 9.11
N GLN A 147 29.60 3.02 9.85
CA GLN A 147 29.03 2.38 11.03
C GLN A 147 29.19 3.30 12.24
N GLY A 148 28.11 3.99 12.64
CA GLY A 148 28.08 4.89 13.79
C GLY A 148 27.18 4.39 14.92
N PRO A 149 27.03 5.14 16.03
CA PRO A 149 26.14 4.81 17.14
C PRO A 149 24.64 4.74 16.77
N GLU A 150 24.29 5.08 15.53
CA GLU A 150 22.94 4.94 14.95
C GLU A 150 22.72 3.58 14.24
N ALA A 151 23.75 2.72 14.13
CA ALA A 151 23.57 1.31 13.77
C ALA A 151 23.12 0.53 15.01
N ASP A 152 22.29 -0.52 14.86
CA ASP A 152 21.88 -1.35 16.00
C ASP A 152 23.08 -1.85 16.84
N SER A 153 22.80 -2.32 18.05
CA SER A 153 23.80 -2.97 18.93
C SER A 153 24.44 -4.23 18.33
N GLN A 154 24.08 -4.62 17.10
CA GLN A 154 24.63 -5.74 16.33
C GLN A 154 25.32 -5.31 15.01
N GLY A 155 25.35 -4.02 14.68
CA GLY A 155 25.93 -3.44 13.46
C GLY A 155 25.35 -3.91 12.12
N GLN A 156 24.19 -4.57 12.06
CA GLN A 156 23.75 -5.26 10.83
C GLN A 156 23.02 -4.32 9.85
N LEU A 157 23.74 -3.95 8.79
CA LEU A 157 23.18 -3.28 7.62
C LEU A 157 22.38 -4.26 6.78
N ARG A 158 21.26 -3.81 6.23
CA ARG A 158 20.32 -4.63 5.49
C ARG A 158 19.95 -3.98 4.17
N TYR A 159 19.50 -4.83 3.26
CA TYR A 159 18.90 -4.40 2.01
C TYR A 159 17.63 -5.17 1.71
N GLU A 160 16.72 -4.52 0.99
CA GLU A 160 15.55 -5.13 0.36
C GLU A 160 15.41 -4.59 -1.06
N VAL A 161 15.02 -5.47 -1.99
CA VAL A 161 14.58 -5.08 -3.32
C VAL A 161 13.10 -5.40 -3.45
N GLU A 162 12.30 -4.40 -3.79
CA GLU A 162 10.86 -4.57 -4.03
C GLU A 162 10.44 -3.97 -5.38
N ASP A 163 9.38 -4.48 -5.98
CA ASP A 163 8.82 -4.00 -7.26
C ASP A 163 7.41 -3.39 -7.11
N GLY A 164 7.01 -3.12 -5.86
CA GLY A 164 5.68 -2.62 -5.51
C GLY A 164 4.66 -3.72 -5.22
N HIS A 165 4.87 -4.96 -5.68
CA HIS A 165 4.00 -6.10 -5.37
C HIS A 165 4.70 -7.11 -4.46
N ASP A 166 6.00 -7.34 -4.69
CA ASP A 166 6.77 -8.38 -4.05
C ASP A 166 8.13 -7.88 -3.55
N ILE A 167 8.64 -8.50 -2.49
CA ILE A 167 10.05 -8.40 -2.10
C ILE A 167 10.84 -9.39 -2.95
N LEU A 168 11.54 -8.88 -3.94
CA LEU A 168 12.31 -9.65 -4.91
C LEU A 168 13.68 -10.10 -4.36
N ALA A 169 14.28 -9.37 -3.43
CA ALA A 169 15.51 -9.78 -2.76
C ALA A 169 15.59 -9.16 -1.37
N SER A 170 16.30 -9.80 -0.45
CA SER A 170 16.59 -9.22 0.87
C SER A 170 17.78 -9.91 1.50
N GLY A 171 18.54 -9.18 2.31
CA GLY A 171 19.71 -9.72 2.98
C GLY A 171 20.44 -8.70 3.85
N THR A 172 21.62 -9.11 4.32
CA THR A 172 22.54 -8.26 5.08
C THR A 172 23.68 -7.80 4.18
N LEU A 173 24.09 -6.54 4.32
CA LEU A 173 25.30 -6.02 3.70
C LEU A 173 26.52 -6.55 4.44
N GLN A 174 27.50 -7.08 3.72
CA GLN A 174 28.83 -7.29 4.30
C GLN A 174 29.66 -6.02 4.09
N VAL A 175 30.36 -5.60 5.14
CA VAL A 175 31.26 -4.44 5.13
C VAL A 175 32.63 -4.95 5.51
N ASP A 176 33.63 -4.56 4.73
CA ASP A 176 35.01 -4.90 5.03
C ASP A 176 35.56 -3.87 6.04
N GLY A 177 35.81 -4.32 7.27
CA GLY A 177 36.43 -3.50 8.32
C GLY A 177 35.52 -3.16 9.51
N GLU A 178 36.15 -2.81 10.64
CA GLU A 178 35.50 -2.33 11.85
C GLU A 178 35.92 -0.88 12.11
N GLY A 179 34.98 0.04 12.33
CA GLY A 179 35.31 1.43 12.67
C GLY A 179 34.23 2.46 12.37
N THR A 180 34.48 3.71 12.81
CA THR A 180 33.59 4.86 12.65
C THR A 180 33.87 5.70 11.39
N GLU A 181 34.76 5.23 10.51
CA GLU A 181 35.09 5.85 9.23
C GLU A 181 34.26 5.28 8.07
N TRP A 182 34.25 5.96 6.93
CA TRP A 182 33.61 5.45 5.70
C TRP A 182 34.35 4.20 5.22
N GLN A 183 33.63 3.09 5.08
CA GLN A 183 34.15 1.81 4.61
C GLN A 183 33.48 1.45 3.28
N PRO A 184 34.22 0.93 2.29
CA PRO A 184 33.62 0.49 1.05
C PRO A 184 32.75 -0.76 1.29
N PHE A 185 31.70 -0.90 0.48
CA PHE A 185 30.92 -2.13 0.41
C PHE A 185 30.63 -2.50 -1.04
N VAL A 186 30.44 -3.81 -1.26
CA VAL A 186 29.97 -4.38 -2.52
C VAL A 186 28.73 -5.21 -2.24
N LEU A 187 27.58 -4.76 -2.71
CA LEU A 187 26.32 -5.48 -2.60
C LEU A 187 26.03 -6.22 -3.90
N LYS A 188 26.12 -7.55 -3.85
CA LYS A 188 25.66 -8.42 -4.92
C LYS A 188 24.23 -8.85 -4.66
N VAL A 189 23.32 -8.43 -5.53
CA VAL A 189 21.90 -8.75 -5.45
C VAL A 189 21.56 -9.81 -6.48
N LYS A 190 20.88 -10.86 -6.04
CA LYS A 190 20.20 -11.83 -6.90
C LYS A 190 18.71 -11.82 -6.56
N LEU A 191 17.88 -11.55 -7.57
CA LEU A 191 16.44 -11.57 -7.40
C LEU A 191 15.98 -13.03 -7.20
N LYS A 192 15.17 -13.25 -6.17
CA LYS A 192 14.56 -14.54 -5.80
C LYS A 192 13.43 -14.92 -6.76
N GLN A 193 12.86 -13.94 -7.45
CA GLN A 193 11.79 -14.12 -8.43
C GLN A 193 11.85 -13.02 -9.51
N LYS A 194 11.17 -13.25 -10.64
CA LYS A 194 11.07 -12.25 -11.72
C LYS A 194 10.27 -11.04 -11.23
N PRO A 195 10.71 -9.81 -11.52
CA PRO A 195 9.91 -8.61 -11.27
C PRO A 195 8.54 -8.70 -11.97
N THR A 196 7.50 -8.38 -11.22
CA THR A 196 6.11 -8.22 -11.68
C THR A 196 5.82 -6.80 -12.17
N SER A 197 6.71 -5.84 -11.86
CA SER A 197 6.71 -4.48 -12.37
C SER A 197 8.01 -4.17 -13.11
N PRO A 198 7.99 -3.26 -14.12
CA PRO A 198 9.21 -2.81 -14.80
C PRO A 198 10.08 -1.89 -13.93
N ASN A 199 9.55 -1.38 -12.82
CA ASN A 199 10.23 -0.48 -11.91
C ASN A 199 10.24 -1.09 -10.50
N GLY A 200 11.26 -0.78 -9.72
CA GLY A 200 11.37 -1.21 -8.33
C GLY A 200 12.26 -0.29 -7.51
N LEU A 201 12.51 -0.68 -6.28
CA LEU A 201 13.35 0.03 -5.32
C LEU A 201 14.35 -0.93 -4.70
N LEU A 202 15.61 -0.52 -4.60
CA LEU A 202 16.57 -1.09 -3.65
C LEU A 202 16.60 -0.16 -2.44
N ILE A 203 16.27 -0.70 -1.27
CA ILE A 203 16.25 0.01 0.00
C ILE A 203 17.40 -0.51 0.84
N LEU A 204 18.34 0.37 1.19
CA LEU A 204 19.42 0.10 2.15
C LEU A 204 19.04 0.72 3.49
N TYR A 205 19.20 -0.01 4.58
CA TYR A 205 18.78 0.49 5.89
C TYR A 205 19.53 -0.20 7.04
N ALA A 206 19.47 0.42 8.21
CA ALA A 206 19.84 -0.19 9.47
C ALA A 206 18.59 -0.44 10.31
N ASN A 207 18.64 -1.40 11.24
CA ASN A 207 17.63 -1.48 12.28
C ASN A 207 18.06 -0.62 13.47
N GLN A 208 17.13 0.08 14.10
CA GLN A 208 17.34 0.75 15.38
C GLN A 208 16.09 0.54 16.23
N ALA A 209 16.25 -0.09 17.41
CA ALA A 209 15.15 -0.41 18.32
C ALA A 209 13.98 -1.18 17.66
N GLY A 210 14.28 -2.08 16.72
CA GLY A 210 13.28 -2.90 16.02
C GLY A 210 12.52 -2.17 14.90
N GLN A 211 12.91 -0.94 14.55
CA GLN A 211 12.38 -0.19 13.42
C GLN A 211 13.48 0.08 12.38
N ARG A 212 13.09 0.28 11.12
CA ARG A 212 14.04 0.70 10.09
C ARG A 212 14.48 2.15 10.35
N ALA A 213 15.77 2.39 10.21
CA ALA A 213 16.41 3.69 10.37
C ALA A 213 17.44 3.90 9.27
N ASN A 214 17.75 5.18 9.00
CA ASN A 214 18.76 5.60 8.04
C ASN A 214 18.58 4.97 6.64
N GLU A 215 17.34 4.93 6.17
CA GLU A 215 17.00 4.36 4.88
C GLU A 215 17.59 5.20 3.72
N LEU A 216 18.20 4.53 2.75
CA LEU A 216 18.57 5.10 1.45
C LEU A 216 17.88 4.27 0.37
N THR A 217 17.07 4.94 -0.46
CA THR A 217 16.31 4.29 -1.53
C THR A 217 16.92 4.59 -2.88
N ILE A 218 17.13 3.55 -3.68
CA ILE A 218 17.67 3.61 -5.02
C ILE A 218 16.58 3.16 -6.00
N PRO A 219 16.08 4.05 -6.87
CA PRO A 219 15.13 3.67 -7.91
C PRO A 219 15.77 2.70 -8.90
N LEU A 220 15.08 1.60 -9.18
CA LEU A 220 15.48 0.57 -10.13
C LEU A 220 14.54 0.56 -11.34
N GLN A 221 15.11 0.29 -12.50
CA GLN A 221 14.38 -0.10 -13.69
C GLN A 221 14.83 -1.51 -14.08
N PHE A 222 13.93 -2.47 -14.02
CA PHE A 222 14.23 -3.85 -14.39
C PHE A 222 14.25 -3.96 -15.91
N VAL A 223 15.42 -4.27 -16.46
CA VAL A 223 15.56 -4.57 -17.89
C VAL A 223 15.50 -6.08 -18.07
N GLU A 224 14.64 -6.54 -18.98
CA GLU A 224 14.71 -7.93 -19.43
C GLU A 224 16.08 -8.14 -20.05
N GLN A 225 16.90 -8.98 -19.43
CA GLN A 225 18.13 -9.44 -20.08
C GLN A 225 17.71 -10.15 -21.36
N GLN A 226 18.23 -9.71 -22.50
CA GLN A 226 18.19 -10.51 -23.73
C GLN A 226 19.07 -11.74 -23.49
N VAL A 227 18.46 -12.80 -22.97
CA VAL A 227 19.14 -14.06 -22.72
C VAL A 227 19.36 -14.72 -24.08
N SER A 228 20.62 -15.01 -24.41
CA SER A 228 20.98 -15.91 -25.51
C SER A 228 20.29 -17.27 -25.29
N PRO A 229 19.81 -17.96 -26.34
CA PRO A 229 18.79 -19.02 -26.25
C PRO A 229 19.20 -20.34 -25.55
N ASP A 230 20.35 -20.44 -24.89
CA ASP A 230 20.91 -21.73 -24.45
C ASP A 230 21.00 -21.95 -22.93
N THR A 231 20.35 -21.15 -22.09
CA THR A 231 20.23 -21.44 -20.64
C THR A 231 18.77 -21.61 -20.24
N PRO A 232 18.30 -22.82 -19.86
CA PRO A 232 16.95 -23.01 -19.36
C PRO A 232 16.74 -22.21 -18.08
N VAL A 233 15.81 -21.25 -18.11
CA VAL A 233 15.24 -20.68 -16.90
C VAL A 233 14.52 -21.84 -16.19
N GLN A 234 15.04 -22.27 -15.03
CA GLN A 234 14.31 -23.19 -14.18
C GLN A 234 13.08 -22.46 -13.62
N HIS A 235 11.96 -22.58 -14.33
CA HIS A 235 10.65 -22.41 -13.73
C HIS A 235 10.55 -23.43 -12.59
N ASP A 236 10.09 -23.01 -11.40
CA ASP A 236 9.81 -23.93 -10.31
C ASP A 236 8.59 -24.80 -10.67
N VAL A 237 8.81 -25.77 -11.56
CA VAL A 237 7.88 -26.85 -11.90
C VAL A 237 7.75 -27.86 -10.74
N SER A 238 8.46 -27.64 -9.62
CA SER A 238 8.46 -28.51 -8.45
C SER A 238 7.57 -27.97 -7.31
N ALA A 239 6.84 -26.86 -7.49
CA ALA A 239 5.87 -26.41 -6.50
C ALA A 239 4.87 -27.54 -6.21
N PRO A 240 4.78 -28.03 -4.96
CA PRO A 240 3.95 -29.17 -4.65
C PRO A 240 2.48 -28.80 -4.84
N LEU A 241 1.74 -29.66 -5.55
CA LEU A 241 0.29 -29.56 -5.61
C LEU A 241 -0.30 -29.71 -4.19
N PRO A 242 -1.41 -29.01 -3.88
CA PRO A 242 -2.23 -29.34 -2.73
C PRO A 242 -2.60 -30.83 -2.69
N PRO A 243 -2.88 -31.41 -1.52
CA PRO A 243 -3.43 -32.76 -1.46
C PRO A 243 -4.77 -32.82 -2.20
N THR A 244 -5.04 -33.98 -2.81
CA THR A 244 -6.37 -34.26 -3.37
C THR A 244 -7.40 -34.26 -2.25
N GLU A 245 -8.56 -33.66 -2.47
CA GLU A 245 -9.69 -33.68 -1.54
C GLU A 245 -10.84 -34.55 -2.05
N GLU A 246 -11.85 -34.77 -1.22
CA GLU A 246 -13.09 -35.43 -1.62
C GLU A 246 -13.80 -34.62 -2.71
N ALA A 247 -14.31 -35.33 -3.72
CA ALA A 247 -15.09 -34.74 -4.79
C ALA A 247 -16.38 -34.09 -4.24
N TYR A 248 -16.84 -33.05 -4.92
CA TYR A 248 -18.05 -32.33 -4.56
C TYR A 248 -18.82 -31.91 -5.82
N PRO A 249 -20.13 -31.61 -5.73
CA PRO A 249 -20.92 -31.22 -6.89
C PRO A 249 -20.34 -29.98 -7.58
N ALA A 250 -20.17 -30.04 -8.90
CA ALA A 250 -19.76 -28.88 -9.69
C ALA A 250 -20.89 -27.84 -9.70
N GLN A 251 -20.55 -26.58 -9.45
CA GLN A 251 -21.48 -25.46 -9.47
C GLN A 251 -20.91 -24.32 -10.31
N SER A 252 -21.74 -23.72 -11.15
CA SER A 252 -21.34 -22.57 -11.97
C SER A 252 -21.50 -21.27 -11.20
N VAL A 253 -20.60 -20.32 -11.46
CA VAL A 253 -20.74 -18.92 -11.04
C VAL A 253 -21.26 -18.10 -12.22
N ARG A 254 -21.84 -16.93 -11.94
CA ARG A 254 -22.33 -16.03 -12.98
C ARG A 254 -21.76 -14.63 -12.78
N VAL A 255 -21.34 -14.00 -13.87
CA VAL A 255 -21.08 -12.55 -13.87
C VAL A 255 -22.43 -11.88 -14.14
N LEU A 256 -22.91 -11.09 -13.19
CA LEU A 256 -24.20 -10.39 -13.26
C LEU A 256 -23.96 -8.88 -13.18
N ASP A 257 -23.36 -8.35 -14.23
CA ASP A 257 -23.12 -6.91 -14.35
C ASP A 257 -24.43 -6.17 -14.66
N GLN A 258 -24.87 -5.32 -13.74
CA GLN A 258 -26.14 -4.60 -13.79
C GLN A 258 -25.95 -3.08 -13.87
N ARG A 259 -24.72 -2.62 -14.16
CA ARG A 259 -24.39 -1.18 -14.24
C ARG A 259 -25.29 -0.39 -15.19
N GLU A 260 -25.70 -1.00 -16.29
CA GLU A 260 -26.52 -0.35 -17.31
C GLU A 260 -28.00 -0.15 -16.87
N GLU A 261 -28.40 -0.66 -15.71
CA GLU A 261 -29.69 -0.33 -15.10
C GLU A 261 -29.75 1.11 -14.56
N ASP A 262 -28.60 1.76 -14.33
CA ASP A 262 -28.48 3.17 -13.92
C ASP A 262 -27.41 3.88 -14.77
N GLN A 263 -27.86 4.76 -15.67
CA GLN A 263 -26.98 5.45 -16.62
C GLN A 263 -25.98 6.40 -15.93
N GLU A 264 -26.36 7.02 -14.81
CA GLU A 264 -25.47 7.88 -14.03
C GLU A 264 -24.36 7.03 -13.39
N PHE A 265 -24.72 5.87 -12.84
CA PHE A 265 -23.79 4.93 -12.25
C PHE A 265 -22.84 4.33 -13.28
N SER A 266 -23.35 3.90 -14.45
CA SER A 266 -22.50 3.39 -15.54
C SER A 266 -21.45 4.42 -15.95
N SER A 267 -21.83 5.70 -16.04
CA SER A 267 -20.94 6.81 -16.37
C SER A 267 -19.88 7.07 -15.27
N TYR A 268 -20.32 7.07 -14.01
CA TYR A 268 -19.44 7.17 -12.85
C TYR A 268 -18.43 6.01 -12.82
N PHE A 269 -18.88 4.78 -13.01
CA PHE A 269 -18.06 3.58 -12.94
C PHE A 269 -16.99 3.56 -14.05
N LYS A 270 -17.35 3.98 -15.28
CA LYS A 270 -16.38 4.15 -16.38
C LYS A 270 -15.32 5.19 -16.04
N THR A 271 -15.69 6.28 -15.38
CA THR A 271 -14.76 7.31 -14.91
C THR A 271 -13.82 6.77 -13.83
N LEU A 272 -14.32 5.98 -12.88
CA LEU A 272 -13.50 5.31 -11.87
C LEU A 272 -12.53 4.30 -12.51
N GLN A 273 -12.99 3.47 -13.44
CA GLN A 273 -12.11 2.53 -14.17
C GLN A 273 -10.99 3.27 -14.91
N LYS A 274 -11.30 4.42 -15.52
CA LYS A 274 -10.29 5.28 -16.14
C LYS A 274 -9.27 5.80 -15.12
N ALA A 275 -9.73 6.35 -14.00
CA ALA A 275 -8.86 6.84 -12.93
C ALA A 275 -7.92 5.75 -12.40
N VAL A 276 -8.42 4.53 -12.22
CA VAL A 276 -7.63 3.37 -11.78
C VAL A 276 -6.57 3.00 -12.82
N LYS A 277 -6.95 2.91 -14.10
CA LYS A 277 -6.03 2.60 -15.19
C LYS A 277 -4.92 3.64 -15.36
N GLU A 278 -5.27 4.91 -15.17
CA GLU A 278 -4.35 6.05 -15.25
C GLU A 278 -3.59 6.30 -13.94
N ARG A 279 -3.87 5.50 -12.88
CA ARG A 279 -3.29 5.63 -11.54
C ARG A 279 -3.44 7.04 -10.95
N ASP A 280 -4.52 7.72 -11.30
CA ASP A 280 -4.78 9.10 -10.89
C ASP A 280 -5.32 9.12 -9.45
N VAL A 281 -4.45 9.41 -8.49
CA VAL A 281 -4.78 9.51 -7.07
C VAL A 281 -5.85 10.57 -6.80
N SER A 282 -5.82 11.69 -7.52
CA SER A 282 -6.78 12.79 -7.32
C SER A 282 -8.17 12.39 -7.81
N ALA A 283 -8.25 11.78 -8.99
CA ALA A 283 -9.50 11.26 -9.54
C ALA A 283 -10.05 10.09 -8.71
N LEU A 284 -9.17 9.19 -8.23
CA LEU A 284 -9.55 8.11 -7.33
C LEU A 284 -10.21 8.65 -6.06
N LYS A 285 -9.57 9.61 -5.38
CA LYS A 285 -10.12 10.23 -4.17
C LYS A 285 -11.44 10.94 -4.45
N LYS A 286 -11.58 11.63 -5.58
CA LYS A 286 -12.86 12.26 -5.98
C LYS A 286 -13.98 11.26 -6.23
N ALA A 287 -13.65 10.04 -6.64
CA ALA A 287 -14.61 8.96 -6.83
C ALA A 287 -14.97 8.24 -5.52
N MET A 288 -14.21 8.46 -4.45
CA MET A 288 -14.41 7.88 -3.13
C MET A 288 -15.09 8.87 -2.17
N SER A 289 -15.78 8.33 -1.17
CA SER A 289 -16.30 9.13 -0.07
C SER A 289 -15.14 9.67 0.77
N PRO A 290 -15.19 10.92 1.26
CA PRO A 290 -14.26 11.42 2.26
C PRO A 290 -14.22 10.56 3.54
N GLU A 291 -15.31 9.84 3.82
CA GLU A 291 -15.48 8.88 4.92
C GLU A 291 -15.45 7.43 4.43
N ILE A 292 -14.75 7.13 3.33
CA ILE A 292 -14.60 5.76 2.77
C ILE A 292 -14.27 4.76 3.88
N TYR A 293 -15.05 3.69 4.00
CA TYR A 293 -14.80 2.61 4.94
C TYR A 293 -13.82 1.60 4.36
N LEU A 294 -12.71 1.32 5.06
CA LEU A 294 -11.57 0.58 4.49
C LEU A 294 -11.32 -0.78 5.16
N SER A 295 -11.84 -0.98 6.37
CA SER A 295 -11.59 -2.19 7.14
C SER A 295 -12.58 -2.36 8.30
N PHE A 296 -12.83 -3.61 8.69
CA PHE A 296 -13.63 -3.98 9.87
C PHE A 296 -13.03 -3.48 11.19
N GLY A 297 -11.71 -3.20 11.21
CA GLY A 297 -10.98 -2.61 12.33
C GLY A 297 -11.19 -1.10 12.50
N GLY A 298 -12.03 -0.47 11.68
CA GLY A 298 -12.45 0.93 11.85
C GLY A 298 -11.62 1.96 11.08
N GLN A 299 -10.67 1.54 10.24
CA GLN A 299 -9.95 2.44 9.34
C GLN A 299 -10.91 3.08 8.34
N LYS A 300 -10.83 4.40 8.21
CA LYS A 300 -11.72 5.16 7.34
C LYS A 300 -11.12 6.49 6.87
N GLY A 301 -11.63 6.96 5.73
CA GLY A 301 -11.32 8.25 5.14
C GLY A 301 -9.93 8.33 4.50
N TYR A 302 -9.65 9.50 3.91
CA TYR A 302 -8.47 9.65 3.03
C TYR A 302 -7.12 9.48 3.73
N ARG A 303 -7.01 9.83 5.00
CA ARG A 303 -5.76 9.65 5.75
C ARG A 303 -5.39 8.18 5.82
N ASP A 304 -6.34 7.34 6.21
CA ASP A 304 -6.13 5.91 6.35
C ASP A 304 -5.98 5.24 4.98
N LEU A 305 -6.73 5.72 3.96
CA LEU A 305 -6.56 5.28 2.56
C LEU A 305 -5.12 5.52 2.09
N GLU A 306 -4.60 6.72 2.26
CA GLU A 306 -3.27 7.09 1.79
C GLU A 306 -2.16 6.32 2.50
N GLU A 307 -2.35 6.05 3.79
CA GLU A 307 -1.40 5.31 4.62
C GLU A 307 -1.40 3.81 4.27
N MET A 308 -2.58 3.16 4.31
CA MET A 308 -2.73 1.73 4.04
C MET A 308 -2.24 1.35 2.64
N TRP A 309 -2.48 2.23 1.68
CA TRP A 309 -2.18 1.96 0.27
C TRP A 309 -0.95 2.70 -0.23
N LYS A 310 -0.16 3.32 0.65
CA LYS A 310 1.08 4.03 0.29
C LYS A 310 0.87 5.10 -0.80
N LEU A 311 -0.31 5.70 -0.92
CA LEU A 311 -0.61 6.68 -1.99
C LEU A 311 0.17 8.00 -1.84
N LYS A 312 0.69 8.28 -0.63
CA LYS A 312 1.56 9.43 -0.39
C LYS A 312 3.02 9.18 -0.74
N THR A 313 3.51 7.97 -0.46
CA THR A 313 4.93 7.63 -0.56
C THR A 313 5.27 6.95 -1.87
N ASN A 314 4.33 6.19 -2.44
CA ASN A 314 4.51 5.44 -3.67
C ASN A 314 3.20 5.35 -4.46
N PRO A 315 2.67 6.49 -4.97
CA PRO A 315 1.39 6.51 -5.68
C PRO A 315 1.39 5.63 -6.92
N GLU A 316 2.45 5.67 -7.74
CA GLU A 316 2.49 4.94 -9.02
C GLU A 316 2.53 3.43 -8.85
N ALA A 317 3.27 2.91 -7.86
CA ALA A 317 3.34 1.47 -7.59
C ALA A 317 2.49 1.05 -6.38
N SER A 318 1.46 1.83 -6.04
CA SER A 318 0.52 1.48 -4.97
C SER A 318 -0.20 0.16 -5.31
N PRO A 319 -0.27 -0.79 -4.36
CA PRO A 319 -0.96 -2.05 -4.60
C PRO A 319 -2.47 -1.89 -4.81
N ILE A 320 -3.05 -0.73 -4.45
CA ILE A 320 -4.49 -0.49 -4.58
C ILE A 320 -4.95 -0.56 -6.03
N TRP A 321 -4.10 -0.18 -6.98
CA TRP A 321 -4.45 -0.17 -8.40
C TRP A 321 -4.78 -1.58 -8.88
N SER A 322 -3.91 -2.54 -8.57
CA SER A 322 -4.12 -3.94 -8.95
C SER A 322 -5.39 -4.53 -8.33
N GLU A 323 -5.69 -4.18 -7.09
CA GLU A 323 -6.88 -4.69 -6.39
C GLU A 323 -8.16 -4.04 -6.92
N LEU A 324 -8.15 -2.73 -7.19
CA LEU A 324 -9.27 -2.03 -7.83
C LEU A 324 -9.51 -2.54 -9.25
N GLU A 325 -8.46 -2.76 -10.05
CA GLU A 325 -8.59 -3.35 -11.38
C GLU A 325 -9.29 -4.72 -11.32
N LYS A 326 -8.86 -5.60 -10.40
CA LYS A 326 -9.50 -6.91 -10.19
C LYS A 326 -10.96 -6.78 -9.80
N ALA A 327 -11.28 -5.93 -8.82
CA ALA A 327 -12.65 -5.75 -8.34
C ALA A 327 -13.58 -5.16 -9.42
N LEU A 328 -13.08 -4.19 -10.20
CA LEU A 328 -13.88 -3.50 -11.22
C LEU A 328 -13.99 -4.26 -12.55
N LYS A 329 -13.13 -5.25 -12.79
CA LYS A 329 -13.07 -6.06 -14.03
C LYS A 329 -14.42 -6.69 -14.39
N TYR A 330 -15.14 -7.19 -13.39
CA TYR A 330 -16.37 -7.96 -13.59
C TYR A 330 -17.64 -7.14 -13.44
N GLY A 331 -17.53 -5.80 -13.52
CA GLY A 331 -18.67 -4.89 -13.40
C GLY A 331 -19.21 -4.80 -11.98
N ALA A 332 -20.45 -4.33 -11.84
CA ALA A 332 -21.10 -4.18 -10.54
C ALA A 332 -22.54 -4.69 -10.55
N LYS A 333 -22.91 -5.41 -9.48
CA LYS A 333 -24.26 -5.94 -9.25
C LYS A 333 -25.07 -4.97 -8.41
N LYS A 334 -26.36 -4.81 -8.71
CA LYS A 334 -27.26 -3.98 -7.92
C LYS A 334 -27.66 -4.71 -6.63
N ASP A 335 -27.66 -3.99 -5.51
CA ASP A 335 -27.98 -4.50 -4.18
C ASP A 335 -28.82 -3.47 -3.41
N GLY A 336 -30.13 -3.52 -3.63
CA GLY A 336 -31.04 -2.46 -3.17
C GLY A 336 -30.69 -1.11 -3.83
N GLU A 337 -30.39 -0.11 -2.99
CA GLU A 337 -29.97 1.24 -3.41
C GLU A 337 -28.46 1.35 -3.72
N TYR A 338 -27.72 0.26 -3.53
CA TYR A 338 -26.27 0.22 -3.73
C TYR A 338 -25.89 -0.57 -4.98
N PHE A 339 -24.63 -0.41 -5.39
CA PHE A 339 -23.96 -1.33 -6.29
C PHE A 339 -22.74 -1.94 -5.61
N ARG A 340 -22.43 -3.19 -5.93
CA ARG A 340 -21.26 -3.92 -5.40
C ARG A 340 -20.42 -4.49 -6.52
N ALA A 341 -19.10 -4.31 -6.44
CA ALA A 341 -18.12 -4.93 -7.32
C ALA A 341 -17.16 -5.82 -6.52
N PRO A 342 -16.74 -6.99 -7.05
CA PRO A 342 -17.06 -7.51 -8.39
C PRO A 342 -18.48 -8.08 -8.48
N ALA A 343 -19.09 -8.06 -9.68
CA ALA A 343 -20.46 -8.55 -9.91
C ALA A 343 -20.55 -10.08 -10.08
N ILE A 344 -19.97 -10.83 -9.15
CA ILE A 344 -20.00 -12.31 -9.19
C ILE A 344 -21.14 -12.82 -8.31
N GLU A 345 -22.04 -13.58 -8.91
CA GLU A 345 -23.08 -14.32 -8.20
C GLU A 345 -22.60 -15.73 -7.88
N LEU A 346 -22.53 -16.02 -6.57
CA LEU A 346 -22.17 -17.32 -6.03
C LEU A 346 -23.43 -18.18 -5.82
N PRO A 347 -23.33 -19.51 -5.97
CA PRO A 347 -24.40 -20.43 -5.60
C PRO A 347 -24.84 -20.27 -4.15
N ALA A 348 -26.14 -20.46 -3.89
CA ALA A 348 -26.66 -20.46 -2.52
C ALA A 348 -25.98 -21.53 -1.66
N GLY A 349 -25.66 -21.19 -0.41
CA GLY A 349 -24.96 -22.08 0.52
C GLY A 349 -23.47 -22.24 0.27
N THR A 350 -22.86 -21.38 -0.55
CA THR A 350 -21.40 -21.35 -0.72
C THR A 350 -20.69 -21.05 0.60
N ASP A 351 -19.72 -21.88 0.97
CA ASP A 351 -18.79 -21.59 2.07
C ASP A 351 -17.71 -20.62 1.56
N GLU A 352 -17.91 -19.32 1.81
CA GLU A 352 -17.05 -18.24 1.32
C GLU A 352 -15.60 -18.32 1.82
N TYR A 353 -15.36 -18.95 2.99
CA TYR A 353 -14.02 -19.17 3.54
C TYR A 353 -13.24 -20.24 2.79
N ARG A 354 -13.93 -21.09 2.03
CA ARG A 354 -13.32 -22.19 1.27
C ARG A 354 -13.50 -22.05 -0.24
N ALA A 355 -14.16 -21.00 -0.71
CA ALA A 355 -14.54 -20.85 -2.11
C ALA A 355 -13.66 -19.88 -2.91
N ARG A 356 -13.46 -20.21 -4.18
CA ARG A 356 -12.94 -19.34 -5.24
C ARG A 356 -13.86 -19.44 -6.44
N ALA A 357 -14.09 -18.34 -7.11
CA ALA A 357 -14.79 -18.31 -8.39
C ALA A 357 -13.75 -18.20 -9.52
N ILE A 358 -13.70 -19.20 -10.40
CA ILE A 358 -12.98 -19.08 -11.68
C ILE A 358 -13.93 -18.43 -12.68
N VAL A 359 -13.59 -17.24 -13.17
CA VAL A 359 -14.43 -16.44 -14.06
C VAL A 359 -13.77 -16.32 -15.42
N GLY A 360 -14.48 -16.73 -16.48
CA GLY A 360 -13.96 -16.77 -17.83
C GLY A 360 -14.39 -18.02 -18.60
N SER A 361 -14.00 -18.09 -19.87
CA SER A 361 -14.27 -19.24 -20.75
C SER A 361 -12.97 -20.00 -21.02
N ASN A 362 -13.03 -21.34 -20.96
CA ASN A 362 -11.91 -22.25 -21.22
C ASN A 362 -10.63 -21.88 -20.44
N VAL A 363 -10.78 -21.49 -19.18
CA VAL A 363 -9.68 -21.13 -18.30
C VAL A 363 -8.85 -22.37 -18.01
N ASN A 364 -7.55 -22.29 -18.29
CA ASN A 364 -6.63 -23.39 -18.08
C ASN A 364 -6.35 -23.59 -16.58
N VAL A 365 -6.55 -24.82 -16.11
CA VAL A 365 -6.05 -25.32 -14.84
C VAL A 365 -4.77 -26.08 -15.13
N ARG A 366 -3.68 -25.74 -14.43
CA ARG A 366 -2.34 -26.28 -14.71
C ARG A 366 -1.80 -27.07 -13.53
N SER A 367 -0.89 -28.00 -13.83
CA SER A 367 -0.20 -28.83 -12.82
C SER A 367 0.84 -28.08 -12.00
N ALA A 368 1.26 -26.89 -12.44
CA ALA A 368 2.23 -26.03 -11.78
C ALA A 368 1.83 -24.55 -11.95
N PRO A 369 2.24 -23.64 -11.04
CA PRO A 369 1.98 -22.21 -11.12
C PRO A 369 2.92 -21.55 -12.15
N SER A 370 2.83 -22.00 -13.40
CA SER A 370 3.64 -21.52 -14.52
C SER A 370 2.89 -21.71 -15.83
N MET A 371 3.19 -20.88 -16.83
CA MET A 371 2.67 -21.02 -18.19
C MET A 371 3.16 -22.30 -18.88
N ASP A 372 4.28 -22.87 -18.43
CA ASP A 372 4.80 -24.15 -18.92
C ASP A 372 4.20 -25.36 -18.17
N GLY A 373 3.49 -25.11 -17.07
CA GLY A 373 2.78 -26.15 -16.35
C GLY A 373 1.77 -26.83 -17.26
N LYS A 374 1.77 -28.17 -17.29
CA LYS A 374 0.85 -28.95 -18.13
C LYS A 374 -0.58 -28.54 -17.83
N VAL A 375 -1.36 -28.21 -18.87
CA VAL A 375 -2.81 -28.02 -18.72
C VAL A 375 -3.43 -29.37 -18.36
N ILE A 376 -4.02 -29.44 -17.18
CA ILE A 376 -4.66 -30.66 -16.65
C ILE A 376 -6.18 -30.64 -16.87
N GLU A 377 -6.77 -29.45 -16.95
CA GLU A 377 -8.20 -29.27 -17.20
C GLU A 377 -8.47 -27.86 -17.76
N GLN A 378 -9.60 -27.69 -18.44
CA GLN A 378 -10.14 -26.39 -18.83
C GLN A 378 -11.53 -26.24 -18.24
N VAL A 379 -11.77 -25.12 -17.56
CA VAL A 379 -13.03 -24.85 -16.87
C VAL A 379 -13.60 -23.50 -17.27
N SER A 380 -14.91 -23.33 -17.19
CA SER A 380 -15.58 -22.06 -17.49
C SER A 380 -16.53 -21.71 -16.36
N ASN A 381 -16.43 -20.48 -15.84
CA ASN A 381 -17.33 -19.93 -14.83
C ASN A 381 -17.68 -20.93 -13.72
N LEU A 382 -16.67 -21.38 -12.98
CA LEU A 382 -16.76 -22.51 -12.05
C LEU A 382 -16.46 -22.10 -10.61
N LEU A 383 -17.28 -22.57 -9.67
CA LEU A 383 -16.97 -22.51 -8.25
C LEU A 383 -15.98 -23.63 -7.89
N VAL A 384 -14.84 -23.24 -7.34
CA VAL A 384 -13.79 -24.16 -6.89
C VAL A 384 -13.47 -23.96 -5.41
N ARG A 385 -12.84 -24.94 -4.79
CA ARG A 385 -12.34 -24.78 -3.42
C ARG A 385 -10.92 -24.23 -3.41
N MET A 386 -10.59 -23.46 -2.38
CA MET A 386 -9.22 -23.10 -2.07
C MET A 386 -8.59 -24.13 -1.12
N PRO A 387 -7.27 -24.41 -1.23
CA PRO A 387 -6.60 -25.31 -0.30
C PRO A 387 -6.52 -24.68 1.11
N LYS A 388 -6.39 -25.51 2.14
CA LYS A 388 -6.35 -25.05 3.54
C LYS A 388 -5.15 -24.14 3.86
N ASP A 389 -4.02 -24.34 3.18
CA ASP A 389 -2.77 -23.63 3.43
C ASP A 389 -2.42 -22.72 2.24
N LEU A 390 -3.05 -21.56 2.19
CA LEU A 390 -2.90 -20.62 1.07
C LEU A 390 -1.46 -20.11 0.95
N THR A 391 -0.78 -19.83 2.07
CA THR A 391 0.59 -19.28 2.06
C THR A 391 1.60 -20.27 1.47
N LYS A 392 1.34 -21.57 1.62
CA LYS A 392 2.14 -22.62 0.99
C LYS A 392 1.91 -22.72 -0.51
N TYR A 393 0.65 -22.69 -0.96
CA TYR A 393 0.29 -23.07 -2.33
C TYR A 393 0.08 -21.89 -3.29
N ASP A 394 -0.47 -20.76 -2.84
CA ASP A 394 -0.54 -19.59 -3.71
C ASP A 394 0.86 -19.10 -4.05
N LYS A 395 1.03 -18.64 -5.29
CA LYS A 395 2.28 -18.06 -5.79
C LYS A 395 1.97 -16.73 -6.49
N PRO A 396 2.95 -15.84 -6.64
CA PRO A 396 2.76 -14.61 -7.40
C PRO A 396 2.14 -14.90 -8.78
N GLY A 397 1.00 -14.26 -9.08
CA GLY A 397 0.26 -14.46 -10.33
C GLY A 397 -0.53 -15.78 -10.45
N TRP A 398 -0.47 -16.69 -9.48
CA TRP A 398 -1.12 -18.01 -9.54
C TRP A 398 -1.87 -18.36 -8.26
N LYS A 399 -3.09 -18.85 -8.43
CA LYS A 399 -3.96 -19.27 -7.34
C LYS A 399 -4.11 -20.78 -7.37
N ALA A 400 -3.82 -21.42 -6.25
CA ALA A 400 -4.05 -22.86 -6.10
C ALA A 400 -5.55 -23.14 -5.94
N VAL A 401 -6.06 -24.15 -6.63
CA VAL A 401 -7.47 -24.50 -6.63
C VAL A 401 -7.64 -26.00 -6.44
N ILE A 402 -8.77 -26.40 -5.89
CA ILE A 402 -9.23 -27.78 -5.84
C ILE A 402 -10.53 -27.83 -6.64
N LEU A 403 -10.52 -28.63 -7.70
CA LEU A 403 -11.65 -28.78 -8.61
C LEU A 403 -12.77 -29.63 -7.98
N PRO A 404 -14.00 -29.59 -8.52
CA PRO A 404 -15.11 -30.45 -8.09
C PRO A 404 -14.78 -31.94 -8.08
N SER A 405 -13.86 -32.37 -8.95
CA SER A 405 -13.35 -33.75 -8.96
C SER A 405 -12.45 -34.11 -7.78
N GLY A 406 -12.12 -33.15 -6.90
CA GLY A 406 -11.15 -33.27 -5.82
C GLY A 406 -9.71 -33.01 -6.26
N LYS A 407 -9.46 -32.90 -7.57
CA LYS A 407 -8.10 -32.73 -8.11
C LYS A 407 -7.56 -31.32 -7.87
N PRO A 408 -6.32 -31.19 -7.38
CA PRO A 408 -5.66 -29.91 -7.20
C PRO A 408 -5.11 -29.36 -8.54
N GLY A 409 -4.95 -28.05 -8.62
CA GLY A 409 -4.28 -27.38 -9.74
C GLY A 409 -3.99 -25.92 -9.46
N PHE A 410 -3.48 -25.22 -10.47
CA PHE A 410 -3.18 -23.80 -10.43
C PHE A 410 -3.89 -23.06 -11.56
N VAL A 411 -4.43 -21.89 -11.26
CA VAL A 411 -5.09 -21.00 -12.21
C VAL A 411 -4.44 -19.62 -12.13
N ALA A 412 -4.27 -18.94 -13.26
CA ALA A 412 -3.74 -17.58 -13.24
C ALA A 412 -4.67 -16.66 -12.43
N ALA A 413 -4.09 -15.87 -11.54
CA ALA A 413 -4.81 -15.10 -10.53
C ALA A 413 -5.83 -14.12 -11.13
N GLU A 414 -5.59 -13.64 -12.35
CA GLU A 414 -6.50 -12.74 -13.08
C GLU A 414 -7.89 -13.35 -13.38
N TYR A 415 -8.03 -14.68 -13.38
CA TYR A 415 -9.29 -15.39 -13.60
C TYR A 415 -9.96 -15.82 -12.28
N VAL A 416 -9.35 -15.52 -11.13
CA VAL A 416 -9.84 -15.98 -9.83
C VAL A 416 -10.39 -14.80 -9.05
N VAL A 417 -11.64 -14.95 -8.59
CA VAL A 417 -12.29 -14.03 -7.65
C VAL A 417 -12.48 -14.76 -6.32
N GLU A 418 -12.01 -14.14 -5.25
CA GLU A 418 -12.19 -14.61 -3.88
C GLU A 418 -13.42 -13.92 -3.28
N PRO A 419 -14.44 -14.65 -2.77
CA PRO A 419 -15.63 -14.06 -2.17
C PRO A 419 -15.27 -13.07 -1.04
N LEU A 420 -14.28 -13.44 -0.23
CA LEU A 420 -13.76 -12.65 0.88
C LEU A 420 -12.64 -11.66 0.47
N GLY A 421 -12.32 -11.55 -0.82
CA GLY A 421 -11.36 -10.58 -1.34
C GLY A 421 -11.87 -9.14 -1.27
N TYR A 422 -11.11 -8.20 -1.85
CA TYR A 422 -11.54 -6.80 -1.87
C TYR A 422 -12.81 -6.57 -2.67
N ARG A 423 -13.73 -5.80 -2.09
CA ARG A 423 -15.02 -5.43 -2.66
C ARG A 423 -15.23 -3.94 -2.56
N ALA A 424 -15.74 -3.36 -3.63
CA ALA A 424 -16.18 -1.97 -3.68
C ALA A 424 -17.69 -1.90 -3.52
N VAL A 425 -18.17 -1.03 -2.63
CA VAL A 425 -19.59 -0.70 -2.50
C VAL A 425 -19.80 0.75 -2.88
N PHE A 426 -20.81 0.99 -3.71
CA PHE A 426 -21.15 2.30 -4.24
C PHE A 426 -22.54 2.71 -3.77
N GLY A 427 -22.67 3.95 -3.33
CA GLY A 427 -23.93 4.54 -2.91
C GLY A 427 -24.00 6.01 -3.32
N LYS A 428 -25.19 6.60 -3.23
CA LYS A 428 -25.35 8.05 -3.46
C LYS A 428 -25.01 8.83 -2.19
N VAL A 429 -24.07 9.76 -2.29
CA VAL A 429 -23.74 10.77 -1.27
C VAL A 429 -24.07 12.13 -1.88
N ASP A 430 -24.95 12.91 -1.23
CA ASP A 430 -25.49 14.17 -1.76
C ASP A 430 -26.03 14.05 -3.19
N GLY A 431 -26.73 12.94 -3.46
CA GLY A 431 -27.34 12.63 -4.76
C GLY A 431 -26.37 12.13 -5.83
N LYS A 432 -25.06 12.01 -5.54
CA LYS A 432 -24.04 11.58 -6.51
C LYS A 432 -23.49 10.20 -6.17
N TRP A 433 -23.31 9.36 -7.18
CA TRP A 433 -22.63 8.07 -7.03
C TRP A 433 -21.21 8.26 -6.51
N THR A 434 -20.85 7.44 -5.53
CA THR A 434 -19.55 7.50 -4.84
C THR A 434 -19.23 6.13 -4.26
N MET A 435 -17.95 5.76 -4.24
CA MET A 435 -17.49 4.56 -3.55
C MET A 435 -17.45 4.84 -2.06
N ILE A 436 -18.28 4.15 -1.30
CA ILE A 436 -18.47 4.35 0.14
C ILE A 436 -17.76 3.29 0.98
N THR A 437 -17.41 2.15 0.37
CA THR A 437 -16.66 1.09 1.03
C THR A 437 -15.67 0.45 0.06
N TRP A 438 -14.48 0.17 0.54
CA TRP A 438 -13.43 -0.59 -0.13
C TRP A 438 -12.77 -1.52 0.88
N ILE A 439 -13.20 -2.79 0.92
CA ILE A 439 -12.90 -3.68 2.05
C ILE A 439 -12.69 -5.13 1.60
N ALA A 440 -11.83 -5.86 2.30
CA ALA A 440 -11.67 -7.31 2.21
C ALA A 440 -11.87 -7.94 3.60
N GLY A 441 -12.15 -9.25 3.63
CA GLY A 441 -12.47 -10.00 4.84
C GLY A 441 -13.98 -10.19 5.05
N ASP A 442 -14.36 -10.60 6.25
CA ASP A 442 -15.72 -10.91 6.71
C ASP A 442 -16.25 -9.94 7.77
#